data_AF-A0A429FAX5-F1
#
_entry.id   AF-A0A429FAX5-F1
#
_cell.length_a   1.000
_cell.length_b   1.000
_cell.length_c   1.000
_cell.angle_alpha   90.00
_cell.angle_beta   90.00
_cell.angle_gamma   90.00
#
_symmetry.space_group_name_H-M   'P 1'
#
loop_
_entity.id
_entity.type
_entity.pdbx_description
1 polymer ?
#
loop_
_entity_poly.entity_id
_entity_poly.type
_entity_poly.pdbx_seq_one_letter_code
_entity_poly.pdbx_strand_id
1 'polypeptide(L)'
;MTRRLSASETGLHIRLRRRACPATITGVFVNPPPTSSGPAELLQTPESWLPNEHSLYRPRHSRRQRTALTCALAFFFVPVLLLVVGVRTEPFENRPLREFPGFGDGWSFFTGLSGWATDHLPLRQAGVNAADGISTGVFGDPPGAAAGAQDSTAGTPSKGRVPKGPQAYPPVVVGKDGWLYLGEDMHTRCEPVMDLDRVIAMLNRLRQAVESSGRRFELVFAPDKSTMKPAQLPDHYAGHDCAPPRTAEFWGKVPAATRAIDLRGSLADTERRLGRSVYVPNDTHWTFEAGLTMTYALAQAITPGVTATWQAKESGSRPWPADLERLLGRAVDRTLRAYALAPDGGADRTRYLASDFKTPLRLNQPDTTRGTVTPNMAVVADSFTQFASPFLAATCRDLTIVHTDTVAAGDDGTLKDLFEDRDVVVFEFVERNVVGGSSVLFRDGAIDRLARVLAQTPR
;
A
#
# COMPACT_ATOMS: atom_id res chain seq x y z
N MET A 1 -5.39 32.29 47.14
CA MET A 1 -6.50 31.42 47.59
C MET A 1 -6.04 29.98 47.48
N THR A 2 -5.65 29.42 48.61
CA THR A 2 -5.01 28.11 48.77
C THR A 2 -6.05 27.17 49.36
N ARG A 3 -6.30 26.01 48.75
CA ARG A 3 -6.96 24.90 49.45
C ARG A 3 -6.28 23.57 49.08
N ARG A 4 -5.52 23.08 50.06
CA ARG A 4 -5.20 21.67 50.31
C ARG A 4 -6.43 20.93 50.85
N LEU A 5 -6.27 19.60 50.91
CA LEU A 5 -6.99 18.54 51.65
C LEU A 5 -7.60 17.54 50.65
N SER A 6 -7.54 16.23 50.81
CA SER A 6 -6.91 15.33 51.79
C SER A 6 -7.06 13.92 51.24
N ALA A 7 -6.10 13.05 51.56
CA ALA A 7 -6.16 11.61 51.34
C ALA A 7 -7.32 10.95 52.13
N SER A 8 -7.82 9.82 51.62
CA SER A 8 -8.37 8.74 52.46
C SER A 8 -8.01 7.38 51.87
N GLU A 9 -7.19 6.65 52.61
CA GLU A 9 -6.98 5.22 52.51
C GLU A 9 -8.27 4.46 52.86
N THR A 10 -8.59 3.41 52.12
CA THR A 10 -9.36 2.27 52.65
C THR A 10 -8.85 1.01 51.98
N GLY A 11 -8.21 0.16 52.78
CA GLY A 11 -7.74 -1.15 52.38
C GLY A 11 -8.89 -2.15 52.22
N LEU A 12 -8.70 -3.11 51.33
CA LEU A 12 -9.43 -4.36 51.35
C LEU A 12 -8.46 -5.51 51.04
N HIS A 13 -8.11 -6.23 52.09
CA HIS A 13 -7.37 -7.50 52.03
C HIS A 13 -8.26 -8.59 51.41
N ILE A 14 -7.89 -9.09 50.24
CA ILE A 14 -8.39 -10.38 49.73
C ILE A 14 -7.23 -11.38 49.77
N ARG A 15 -7.18 -12.15 50.87
CA ARG A 15 -6.43 -13.42 50.96
C ARG A 15 -7.35 -14.53 50.44
N LEU A 16 -7.02 -15.11 49.30
CA LEU A 16 -7.56 -16.41 48.90
C LEU A 16 -6.44 -17.43 48.68
N ARG A 17 -6.63 -18.54 49.38
CA ARG A 17 -5.68 -19.60 49.73
C ARG A 17 -5.27 -20.41 48.49
N ARG A 18 -3.96 -20.54 48.26
CA ARG A 18 -3.39 -21.62 47.45
C ARG A 18 -3.45 -22.92 48.27
N ARG A 19 -4.27 -23.89 47.82
CA ARG A 19 -4.17 -25.28 48.28
C ARG A 19 -3.18 -26.01 47.36
N ALA A 20 -2.00 -26.33 47.88
CA ALA A 20 -1.09 -27.29 47.28
C ALA A 20 -1.28 -28.63 48.01
N CYS A 21 -1.67 -29.67 47.28
CA CYS A 21 -1.64 -31.05 47.76
C CYS A 21 -0.24 -31.64 47.49
N PRO A 22 0.43 -32.24 48.48
CA PRO A 22 1.59 -33.10 48.24
C PRO A 22 1.09 -34.54 48.09
N ALA A 23 1.21 -35.11 46.89
CA ALA A 23 1.05 -36.54 46.68
C ALA A 23 2.43 -37.19 46.57
N THR A 24 2.88 -37.74 47.69
CA THR A 24 4.00 -38.66 47.79
C THR A 24 3.58 -39.98 47.16
N ILE A 25 4.21 -40.38 46.04
CA ILE A 25 4.13 -41.75 45.52
C ILE A 25 5.51 -42.38 45.67
N THR A 26 5.66 -43.13 46.77
CA THR A 26 6.66 -44.19 46.94
C THR A 26 6.28 -45.36 46.03
N GLY A 27 6.93 -45.47 44.88
CA GLY A 27 6.89 -46.64 44.01
C GLY A 27 8.20 -47.41 44.13
N VAL A 28 8.12 -48.59 44.74
CA VAL A 28 9.21 -49.56 44.89
C VAL A 28 9.65 -50.07 43.52
N PHE A 29 10.92 -49.83 43.17
CA PHE A 29 11.57 -50.48 42.03
C PHE A 29 11.89 -51.93 42.42
N VAL A 30 11.16 -52.88 41.84
CA VAL A 30 11.56 -54.30 41.82
C VAL A 30 12.34 -54.53 40.52
N ASN A 31 13.63 -54.84 40.65
CA ASN A 31 14.47 -55.26 39.52
C ASN A 31 14.01 -56.65 39.03
N PRO A 32 13.76 -56.85 37.73
CA PRO A 32 13.69 -58.20 37.17
C PRO A 32 15.11 -58.79 36.98
N PRO A 33 15.27 -60.12 37.03
CA PRO A 33 16.58 -60.77 36.90
C PRO A 33 17.10 -60.72 35.45
N PRO A 34 18.41 -60.86 35.23
CA PRO A 34 18.99 -60.83 33.90
C PRO A 34 18.83 -62.20 33.24
N THR A 35 18.16 -62.24 32.10
CA THR A 35 18.24 -63.38 31.17
C THR A 35 18.93 -62.94 29.89
N SER A 36 20.14 -63.45 29.71
CA SER A 36 20.92 -63.45 28.49
C SER A 36 20.19 -64.18 27.35
N SER A 37 20.16 -63.60 26.14
CA SER A 37 20.55 -64.26 24.86
C SER A 37 20.06 -63.49 23.62
N GLY A 38 21.00 -63.02 22.79
CA GLY A 38 20.86 -62.83 21.34
C GLY A 38 20.19 -61.54 20.83
N PRO A 39 20.70 -60.91 19.73
CA PRO A 39 19.94 -59.90 19.01
C PRO A 39 18.84 -60.61 18.24
N ALA A 40 17.62 -60.65 18.79
CA ALA A 40 16.43 -60.91 18.00
C ALA A 40 16.22 -59.69 17.10
N GLU A 41 16.63 -59.83 15.84
CA GLU A 41 16.26 -58.95 14.75
C GLU A 41 14.73 -58.98 14.62
N LEU A 42 14.06 -58.12 15.39
CA LEU A 42 12.63 -57.89 15.26
C LEU A 42 12.40 -57.28 13.89
N LEU A 43 11.99 -58.12 12.93
CA LEU A 43 11.38 -57.68 11.67
C LEU A 43 10.28 -56.67 12.02
N GLN A 44 10.57 -55.37 11.83
CA GLN A 44 9.58 -54.30 11.95
C GLN A 44 8.53 -54.53 10.87
N THR A 45 7.51 -55.32 11.20
CA THR A 45 6.41 -55.56 10.29
C THR A 45 5.59 -54.27 10.26
N PRO A 46 5.42 -53.61 9.10
CA PRO A 46 4.71 -52.34 9.05
C PRO A 46 3.31 -52.47 9.67
N GLU A 47 2.88 -51.49 10.48
CA GLU A 47 1.61 -51.49 11.23
C GLU A 47 0.37 -51.86 10.38
N SER A 48 0.45 -51.62 9.08
CA SER A 48 -0.57 -51.97 8.09
C SER A 48 -0.73 -53.47 7.77
N TRP A 49 0.21 -54.31 8.22
CA TRP A 49 0.23 -55.76 7.97
C TRP A 49 -0.12 -56.55 9.24
N LEU A 50 -0.40 -55.85 10.34
CA LEU A 50 -0.91 -56.47 11.56
C LEU A 50 -2.36 -56.92 11.34
N PRO A 51 -2.82 -57.97 12.05
CA PRO A 51 -4.23 -58.37 12.03
C PRO A 51 -5.14 -57.21 12.48
N ASN A 52 -6.35 -57.15 11.95
CA ASN A 52 -7.29 -56.04 12.17
C ASN A 52 -7.68 -55.84 13.65
N GLU A 53 -7.51 -56.88 14.47
CA GLU A 53 -7.76 -56.88 15.91
C GLU A 53 -6.61 -56.29 16.73
N HIS A 54 -5.44 -56.09 16.12
CA HIS A 54 -4.26 -55.57 16.80
C HIS A 54 -4.42 -54.08 17.09
N SER A 55 -4.12 -53.63 18.31
CA SER A 55 -4.30 -52.24 18.75
C SER A 55 -3.49 -51.20 17.95
N LEU A 56 -2.40 -51.64 17.34
CA LEU A 56 -1.55 -50.85 16.44
C LEU A 56 -1.91 -50.99 14.95
N TYR A 57 -2.95 -51.76 14.59
CA TYR A 57 -3.37 -51.88 13.20
C TYR A 57 -3.87 -50.54 12.66
N ARG A 58 -3.17 -50.05 11.63
CA ARG A 58 -3.56 -48.87 10.86
C ARG A 58 -3.96 -49.34 9.46
N PRO A 59 -5.26 -49.37 9.11
CA PRO A 59 -5.68 -49.84 7.80
C PRO A 59 -5.08 -48.99 6.68
N ARG A 60 -4.26 -49.61 5.83
CA ARG A 60 -3.92 -49.08 4.50
C ARG A 60 -5.24 -48.97 3.73
N HIS A 61 -5.68 -47.76 3.42
CA HIS A 61 -6.86 -47.43 2.61
C HIS A 61 -8.22 -47.36 3.33
N SER A 62 -8.27 -46.74 4.51
CA SER A 62 -9.57 -46.23 5.02
C SER A 62 -10.23 -45.30 3.97
N ARG A 63 -11.56 -45.20 3.96
CA ARG A 63 -12.29 -44.28 3.05
C ARG A 63 -11.72 -42.85 3.08
N ARG A 64 -11.28 -42.40 4.27
CA ARG A 64 -10.62 -41.10 4.47
C ARG A 64 -9.28 -40.98 3.73
N GLN A 65 -8.48 -42.06 3.70
CA GLN A 65 -7.21 -42.07 2.97
C GLN A 65 -7.40 -42.03 1.46
N ARG A 66 -8.45 -42.67 0.93
CA ARG A 66 -8.80 -42.57 -0.49
C ARG A 66 -9.23 -41.16 -0.87
N THR A 67 -10.08 -40.52 -0.06
CA THR A 67 -10.46 -39.12 -0.27
C THR A 67 -9.24 -38.20 -0.24
N ALA A 68 -8.36 -38.36 0.75
CA ALA A 68 -7.13 -37.58 0.85
C ALA A 68 -6.21 -37.76 -0.38
N LEU A 69 -6.07 -39.01 -0.86
CA LEU A 69 -5.30 -39.31 -2.08
C LEU A 69 -5.93 -38.66 -3.32
N THR A 70 -7.25 -38.75 -3.48
CA THR A 70 -7.96 -38.11 -4.60
C THR A 70 -7.79 -36.58 -4.55
N CYS A 71 -7.92 -35.97 -3.37
CA CYS A 71 -7.68 -34.54 -3.19
C CYS A 71 -6.23 -34.16 -3.51
N ALA A 72 -5.25 -34.96 -3.09
CA ALA A 72 -3.84 -34.74 -3.40
C ALA A 72 -3.58 -34.83 -4.91
N LEU A 73 -4.10 -35.87 -5.57
CA LEU A 73 -3.98 -36.01 -7.02
C LEU A 73 -4.63 -34.82 -7.74
N ALA A 74 -5.83 -34.41 -7.34
CA ALA A 74 -6.46 -33.22 -7.92
C ALA A 74 -5.60 -31.96 -7.70
N PHE A 75 -5.12 -31.74 -6.47
CA PHE A 75 -4.31 -30.57 -6.13
C PHE A 75 -3.01 -30.46 -6.94
N PHE A 76 -2.30 -31.56 -7.15
CA PHE A 76 -1.04 -31.56 -7.90
C PHE A 76 -1.22 -31.61 -9.41
N PHE A 77 -2.20 -32.37 -9.92
CA PHE A 77 -2.32 -32.61 -11.36
C PHE A 77 -3.27 -31.64 -12.08
N VAL A 78 -4.27 -31.07 -11.41
CA VAL A 78 -5.19 -30.11 -12.06
C VAL A 78 -4.46 -28.86 -12.57
N PRO A 79 -3.57 -28.19 -11.81
CA PRO A 79 -2.84 -27.03 -12.33
C PRO A 79 -1.98 -27.38 -13.56
N VAL A 80 -1.33 -28.55 -13.56
CA VAL A 80 -0.52 -29.03 -14.69
C VAL A 80 -1.39 -29.28 -15.91
N LEU A 81 -2.53 -29.95 -15.75
CA LEU A 81 -3.49 -30.19 -16.84
C LEU A 81 -4.03 -28.88 -17.41
N LEU A 82 -4.39 -27.91 -16.56
CA LEU A 82 -4.86 -26.60 -17.00
C LEU A 82 -3.79 -25.85 -17.82
N LEU A 83 -2.53 -25.92 -17.40
CA LEU A 83 -1.41 -25.35 -18.15
C LEU A 83 -1.26 -26.00 -19.55
N VAL A 84 -1.42 -27.33 -19.64
CA VAL A 84 -1.35 -28.09 -20.89
C VAL A 84 -2.50 -27.75 -21.83
N VAL A 85 -3.71 -27.55 -21.31
CA VAL A 85 -4.88 -27.14 -22.11
C VAL A 85 -4.86 -25.63 -22.44
N GLY A 86 -3.79 -24.92 -22.05
CA GLY A 86 -3.53 -23.55 -22.48
C GLY A 86 -4.12 -22.47 -21.56
N VAL A 87 -4.55 -22.82 -20.35
CA VAL A 87 -4.91 -21.82 -19.34
C VAL A 87 -3.65 -21.08 -18.93
N ARG A 88 -3.60 -19.78 -19.25
CA ARG A 88 -2.49 -18.89 -18.88
C ARG A 88 -2.85 -18.09 -17.65
N THR A 89 -1.85 -17.79 -16.83
CA THR A 89 -2.01 -16.89 -15.69
C THR A 89 -1.95 -15.45 -16.16
N GLU A 90 -2.78 -14.61 -15.55
CA GLU A 90 -2.69 -13.16 -15.69
C GLU A 90 -1.90 -12.57 -14.50
N PRO A 91 -1.16 -11.48 -14.70
CA PRO A 91 -0.52 -10.78 -13.59
C PRO A 91 -1.57 -10.27 -12.59
N PHE A 92 -1.50 -10.69 -11.32
CA PHE A 92 -2.47 -10.28 -10.31
C PHE A 92 -1.88 -9.49 -9.11
N GLU A 93 -0.58 -9.63 -8.80
CA GLU A 93 0.09 -8.95 -7.67
C GLU A 93 0.80 -7.64 -8.07
N ASN A 94 0.14 -6.69 -8.75
CA ASN A 94 0.70 -5.38 -9.17
C ASN A 94 2.15 -5.39 -9.71
N ARG A 95 2.59 -6.53 -10.26
CA ARG A 95 3.92 -6.76 -10.81
C ARG A 95 3.77 -7.66 -12.03
N PRO A 96 4.60 -7.50 -13.07
CA PRO A 96 4.62 -8.43 -14.18
C PRO A 96 4.98 -9.83 -13.69
N LEU A 97 4.48 -10.85 -14.41
CA LEU A 97 4.91 -12.22 -14.19
C LEU A 97 6.42 -12.31 -14.44
N ARG A 98 7.16 -12.98 -13.54
CA ARG A 98 8.61 -13.18 -13.74
C ARG A 98 8.85 -13.93 -15.04
N GLU A 99 9.88 -13.55 -15.78
CA GLU A 99 10.31 -14.30 -16.96
C GLU A 99 10.92 -15.66 -16.57
N PHE A 100 10.95 -16.60 -17.52
CA PHE A 100 11.59 -17.89 -17.29
C PHE A 100 13.10 -17.66 -17.11
N PRO A 101 13.72 -18.18 -16.03
CA PRO A 101 15.15 -17.97 -15.79
C PRO A 101 16.00 -18.60 -16.90
N GLY A 102 17.09 -17.93 -17.26
CA GLY A 102 18.01 -18.42 -18.27
C GLY A 102 18.78 -19.62 -17.75
N PHE A 103 19.01 -20.64 -18.60
CA PHE A 103 19.88 -21.77 -18.25
C PHE A 103 21.33 -21.36 -17.93
N GLY A 104 21.74 -20.15 -18.32
CA GLY A 104 23.05 -19.55 -18.02
C GLY A 104 23.18 -18.94 -16.62
N ASP A 105 22.09 -18.87 -15.84
CA ASP A 105 22.04 -18.13 -14.58
C ASP A 105 22.66 -18.89 -13.39
N GLY A 106 23.27 -20.06 -13.65
CA GLY A 106 23.93 -20.89 -12.65
C GLY A 106 22.98 -21.28 -11.50
N TRP A 107 23.42 -21.12 -10.24
CA TRP A 107 22.58 -21.41 -9.07
C TRP A 107 21.36 -20.49 -8.92
N SER A 108 21.38 -19.31 -9.54
CA SER A 108 20.22 -18.39 -9.52
C SER A 108 19.09 -18.83 -10.45
N PHE A 109 19.34 -19.81 -11.34
CA PHE A 109 18.28 -20.49 -12.08
C PHE A 109 17.24 -21.12 -11.15
N PHE A 110 17.67 -21.79 -10.06
CA PHE A 110 16.75 -22.48 -9.16
C PHE A 110 15.90 -21.52 -8.32
N THR A 111 16.48 -20.40 -7.88
CA THR A 111 15.74 -19.35 -7.18
C THR A 111 14.77 -18.62 -8.12
N GLY A 112 15.20 -18.35 -9.36
CA GLY A 112 14.34 -17.81 -10.42
C GLY A 112 13.21 -18.76 -10.81
N LEU A 113 13.48 -20.07 -10.89
CA LEU A 113 12.53 -21.08 -11.35
C LEU A 113 11.38 -21.24 -10.34
N SER A 114 11.68 -21.22 -9.04
CA SER A 114 10.64 -21.23 -8.00
C SER A 114 9.72 -20.01 -8.09
N GLY A 115 10.31 -18.82 -8.28
CA GLY A 115 9.57 -17.58 -8.46
C GLY A 115 8.71 -17.58 -9.73
N TRP A 116 9.27 -18.07 -10.85
CA TRP A 116 8.55 -18.24 -12.11
C TRP A 116 7.40 -19.25 -11.98
N ALA A 117 7.65 -20.43 -11.40
CA ALA A 117 6.64 -21.48 -11.24
C ALA A 117 5.46 -21.02 -10.36
N THR A 118 5.75 -20.22 -9.33
CA THR A 118 4.72 -19.63 -8.47
C THR A 118 3.88 -18.58 -9.22
N ASP A 119 4.50 -17.77 -10.08
CA ASP A 119 3.80 -16.76 -10.89
C ASP A 119 2.98 -17.38 -12.04
N HIS A 120 3.38 -18.57 -12.51
CA HIS A 120 2.74 -19.27 -13.61
C HIS A 120 1.80 -20.40 -13.20
N LEU A 121 1.51 -20.54 -11.90
CA LEU A 121 0.60 -21.58 -11.40
C LEU A 121 -0.87 -21.25 -11.75
N PRO A 122 -1.55 -22.06 -12.60
CA PRO A 122 -2.95 -21.82 -12.92
C PRO A 122 -3.82 -21.88 -11.66
N LEU A 123 -4.87 -21.05 -11.62
CA LEU A 123 -5.78 -20.91 -10.47
C LEU A 123 -5.13 -20.41 -9.17
N ARG A 124 -3.88 -19.91 -9.19
CA ARG A 124 -3.25 -19.34 -7.98
C ARG A 124 -4.15 -18.31 -7.29
N GLN A 125 -4.72 -17.39 -8.05
CA GLN A 125 -5.61 -16.36 -7.50
C GLN A 125 -6.88 -16.96 -6.87
N ALA A 126 -7.48 -17.96 -7.50
CA ALA A 126 -8.62 -18.68 -6.93
C ALA A 126 -8.24 -19.42 -5.64
N GLY A 127 -7.02 -19.98 -5.58
CA GLY A 127 -6.46 -20.62 -4.39
C GLY A 127 -6.25 -19.63 -3.25
N VAL A 128 -5.66 -18.46 -3.53
CA VAL A 128 -5.50 -17.37 -2.54
C VAL A 128 -6.86 -16.92 -2.03
N ASN A 129 -7.81 -16.65 -2.93
CA ASN A 129 -9.17 -16.22 -2.55
C ASN A 129 -9.92 -17.27 -1.71
N ALA A 130 -9.78 -18.56 -2.02
CA ALA A 130 -10.39 -19.63 -1.25
C ALA A 130 -9.76 -19.78 0.14
N ALA A 131 -8.42 -19.70 0.23
CA ALA A 131 -7.71 -19.74 1.49
C ALA A 131 -8.09 -18.55 2.38
N ASP A 132 -8.13 -17.33 1.83
CA ASP A 132 -8.59 -16.13 2.53
C ASP A 132 -10.05 -16.23 2.97
N GLY A 133 -10.93 -16.75 2.10
CA GLY A 133 -12.34 -16.97 2.44
C GLY A 133 -12.53 -17.91 3.63
N ILE A 134 -11.70 -18.96 3.73
CA ILE A 134 -11.70 -19.88 4.87
C ILE A 134 -11.07 -19.19 6.10
N SER A 135 -9.93 -18.53 5.96
CA SER A 135 -9.22 -17.83 7.05
C SER A 135 -10.12 -16.76 7.68
N THR A 136 -10.69 -15.87 6.88
CA THR A 136 -11.59 -14.81 7.36
C THR A 136 -12.94 -15.35 7.80
N GLY A 137 -13.54 -16.28 7.06
CA GLY A 137 -14.89 -16.77 7.36
C GLY A 137 -14.96 -17.76 8.53
N VAL A 138 -13.95 -18.61 8.69
CA VAL A 138 -13.92 -19.68 9.71
C VAL A 138 -13.11 -19.27 10.93
N PHE A 139 -11.97 -18.59 10.71
CA PHE A 139 -11.02 -18.28 11.78
C PHE A 139 -11.05 -16.80 12.21
N GLY A 140 -11.77 -15.94 11.48
CA GLY A 140 -11.87 -14.52 11.79
C GLY A 140 -10.59 -13.74 11.52
N ASP A 141 -9.64 -14.34 10.79
CA ASP A 141 -8.39 -13.67 10.43
C ASP A 141 -8.66 -12.54 9.43
N PRO A 142 -7.93 -11.41 9.52
CA PRO A 142 -8.04 -10.36 8.52
C PRO A 142 -7.64 -10.89 7.14
N PRO A 143 -8.33 -10.48 6.06
CA PRO A 143 -7.93 -10.77 4.68
C PRO A 143 -6.43 -10.56 4.43
N GLY A 144 -5.79 -11.47 3.71
CA GLY A 144 -4.34 -11.42 3.43
C GLY A 144 -3.42 -11.86 4.58
N ALA A 145 -3.95 -12.28 5.74
CA ALA A 145 -3.13 -12.80 6.85
C ALA A 145 -2.26 -14.01 6.44
N ALA A 146 -2.74 -14.83 5.51
CA ALA A 146 -2.00 -15.98 4.97
C ALA A 146 -0.87 -15.56 3.99
N ALA A 147 -0.96 -14.39 3.35
CA ALA A 147 0.03 -13.92 2.38
C ALA A 147 1.34 -13.45 3.04
N GLY A 148 1.31 -13.10 4.34
CA GLY A 148 2.51 -12.75 5.12
C GLY A 148 3.35 -13.94 5.58
N ALA A 149 2.88 -15.18 5.38
CA ALA A 149 3.55 -16.40 5.82
C ALA A 149 4.55 -16.96 4.78
N GLN A 150 5.16 -16.10 3.95
CA GLN A 150 6.07 -16.54 2.88
C GLN A 150 7.34 -17.28 3.36
N ASP A 151 7.66 -17.26 4.65
CA ASP A 151 8.83 -17.94 5.23
C ASP A 151 8.52 -19.16 6.12
N SER A 152 7.26 -19.54 6.27
CA SER A 152 6.88 -20.68 7.11
C SER A 152 6.34 -21.82 6.27
N THR A 153 7.15 -22.88 6.15
CA THR A 153 6.65 -24.22 5.87
C THR A 153 5.49 -24.53 6.82
N ALA A 154 4.38 -25.00 6.26
CA ALA A 154 3.17 -25.31 7.03
C ALA A 154 3.49 -26.22 8.22
N GLY A 155 3.31 -25.72 9.46
CA GLY A 155 3.34 -26.53 10.68
C GLY A 155 4.33 -26.13 11.78
N THR A 156 5.16 -25.09 11.63
CA THR A 156 6.05 -24.62 12.71
C THR A 156 5.56 -23.29 13.30
N PRO A 157 5.14 -23.25 14.59
CA PRO A 157 4.86 -21.98 15.26
C PRO A 157 6.17 -21.22 15.45
N SER A 158 6.31 -20.10 14.73
CA SER A 158 7.40 -19.14 14.94
C SER A 158 7.30 -18.58 16.36
N LYS A 159 8.21 -19.01 17.24
CA LYS A 159 8.41 -18.38 18.55
C LYS A 159 9.26 -17.12 18.37
N GLY A 160 8.63 -15.96 18.52
CA GLY A 160 9.24 -14.84 19.24
C GLY A 160 10.23 -13.95 18.51
N ARG A 161 9.91 -13.46 17.31
CA ARG A 161 10.49 -12.22 16.81
C ARG A 161 9.42 -11.40 16.11
N VAL A 162 9.01 -10.28 16.70
CA VAL A 162 8.24 -9.26 15.99
C VAL A 162 9.14 -8.80 14.84
N PRO A 163 8.71 -8.94 13.57
CA PRO A 163 9.51 -8.46 12.45
C PRO A 163 9.83 -6.97 12.65
N LYS A 164 11.04 -6.54 12.27
CA LYS A 164 11.39 -5.13 12.11
C LYS A 164 11.52 -4.86 10.60
N GLY A 165 11.22 -3.64 10.15
CA GLY A 165 11.22 -3.28 8.73
C GLY A 165 9.84 -3.50 8.07
N PRO A 166 9.75 -3.42 6.73
CA PRO A 166 8.47 -3.45 6.01
C PRO A 166 7.58 -4.67 6.31
N GLN A 167 8.19 -5.80 6.68
CA GLN A 167 7.47 -7.03 7.07
C GLN A 167 6.76 -6.94 8.43
N ALA A 168 7.02 -5.90 9.22
CA ALA A 168 6.34 -5.63 10.48
C ALA A 168 4.94 -5.04 10.28
N TYR A 169 4.66 -4.52 9.08
CA TYR A 169 3.39 -3.90 8.73
C TYR A 169 2.73 -4.73 7.62
N PRO A 170 1.47 -5.16 7.80
CA PRO A 170 0.79 -5.91 6.74
C PRO A 170 0.61 -5.00 5.51
N PRO A 171 0.69 -5.51 4.28
CA PRO A 171 0.53 -4.69 3.07
C PRO A 171 -0.81 -3.94 3.05
N VAL A 172 -1.85 -4.54 3.65
CA VAL A 172 -3.16 -3.95 3.85
C VAL A 172 -3.55 -4.03 5.32
N VAL A 173 -3.99 -2.92 5.90
CA VAL A 173 -4.66 -2.89 7.20
C VAL A 173 -6.16 -2.90 6.97
N VAL A 174 -6.85 -3.91 7.52
CA VAL A 174 -8.30 -4.07 7.39
C VAL A 174 -8.99 -3.26 8.49
N GLY A 175 -9.75 -2.27 8.07
CA GLY A 175 -10.54 -1.38 8.90
C GLY A 175 -11.98 -1.85 9.13
N LYS A 176 -12.76 -0.95 9.72
CA LYS A 176 -14.18 -1.12 10.02
C LYS A 176 -14.99 -1.03 8.72
N ASP A 177 -16.13 -1.72 8.68
CA ASP A 177 -17.12 -1.61 7.59
C ASP A 177 -16.55 -1.76 6.17
N GLY A 178 -15.58 -2.67 5.99
CA GLY A 178 -14.96 -2.96 4.70
C GLY A 178 -13.95 -1.91 4.21
N TRP A 179 -13.54 -0.97 5.05
CA TRP A 179 -12.43 -0.07 4.75
C TRP A 179 -11.11 -0.84 4.77
N LEU A 180 -10.28 -0.61 3.76
CA LEU A 180 -8.92 -1.13 3.65
C LEU A 180 -7.95 0.05 3.74
N TYR A 181 -6.75 -0.14 4.25
CA TYR A 181 -5.72 0.91 4.28
C TYR A 181 -4.39 0.35 3.83
N LEU A 182 -3.53 1.20 3.28
CA LEU A 182 -2.20 0.79 2.91
C LEU A 182 -1.34 0.66 4.17
N GLY A 183 -0.66 -0.47 4.35
CA GLY A 183 0.26 -0.64 5.49
C GLY A 183 1.40 0.36 5.51
N GLU A 184 1.83 0.79 4.32
CA GLU A 184 2.89 1.78 4.13
C GLU A 184 2.57 3.14 4.78
N ASP A 185 1.27 3.49 4.91
CA ASP A 185 0.85 4.66 5.65
C ASP A 185 1.38 4.59 7.10
N MET A 186 1.33 3.42 7.72
CA MET A 186 1.79 3.24 9.09
C MET A 186 3.31 3.09 9.14
N HIS A 187 3.88 2.31 8.22
CA HIS A 187 5.32 2.05 8.16
C HIS A 187 6.13 3.35 8.09
N THR A 188 5.82 4.23 7.13
CA THR A 188 6.56 5.48 6.89
C THR A 188 6.51 6.46 8.08
N ARG A 189 5.47 6.37 8.92
CA ARG A 189 5.33 7.21 10.12
C ARG A 189 6.06 6.63 11.31
N CYS A 190 6.07 5.31 11.44
CA CYS A 190 6.62 4.60 12.58
C CYS A 190 8.11 4.28 12.44
N GLU A 191 8.57 4.10 11.20
CA GLU A 191 9.98 3.85 10.85
C GLU A 191 10.44 4.88 9.78
N PRO A 192 10.46 6.18 10.11
CA PRO A 192 10.83 7.21 9.15
C PRO A 192 12.31 7.09 8.76
N VAL A 193 12.61 7.29 7.48
CA VAL A 193 13.99 7.38 6.95
C VAL A 193 14.63 8.71 7.32
N MET A 194 13.83 9.77 7.42
CA MET A 194 14.26 11.12 7.78
C MET A 194 13.37 11.72 8.88
N ASP A 195 13.97 12.51 9.77
CA ASP A 195 13.19 13.39 10.64
C ASP A 195 12.50 14.51 9.84
N LEU A 196 11.50 15.16 10.44
CA LEU A 196 10.71 16.18 9.75
C LEU A 196 11.52 17.44 9.42
N ASP A 197 12.53 17.79 10.22
CA ASP A 197 13.37 18.95 9.95
C ASP A 197 14.20 18.74 8.69
N ARG A 198 14.71 17.53 8.50
CA ARG A 198 15.39 17.15 7.27
C ARG A 198 14.44 17.12 6.08
N VAL A 199 13.22 16.61 6.23
CA VAL A 199 12.19 16.67 5.18
C VAL A 199 11.89 18.12 4.78
N ILE A 200 11.67 19.00 5.74
CA ILE A 200 11.45 20.44 5.50
C ILE A 200 12.63 21.05 4.76
N ALA A 201 13.87 20.75 5.17
CA ALA A 201 15.06 21.25 4.51
C ALA A 201 15.15 20.79 3.04
N MET A 202 14.83 19.52 2.76
CA MET A 202 14.85 18.98 1.40
C MET A 202 13.78 19.61 0.51
N LEU A 203 12.56 19.78 1.02
CA LEU A 203 11.48 20.47 0.30
C LEU A 203 11.79 21.95 0.04
N ASN A 204 12.38 22.65 1.00
CA ASN A 204 12.81 24.04 0.81
C ASN A 204 13.99 24.17 -0.15
N ARG A 205 14.91 23.19 -0.18
CA ARG A 205 15.98 23.14 -1.19
C ARG A 205 15.42 22.92 -2.59
N LEU A 206 14.42 22.05 -2.73
CA LEU A 206 13.72 21.83 -3.98
C LEU A 206 13.03 23.11 -4.47
N ARG A 207 12.31 23.79 -3.57
CA ARG A 207 11.73 25.11 -3.84
C ARG A 207 12.79 26.11 -4.30
N GLN A 208 13.89 26.22 -3.56
CA GLN A 208 14.99 27.13 -3.89
C GLN A 208 15.56 26.84 -5.28
N ALA A 209 15.76 25.57 -5.64
CA ALA A 209 16.27 25.17 -6.96
C ALA A 209 15.37 25.66 -8.11
N VAL A 210 14.05 25.58 -7.94
CA VAL A 210 13.08 26.07 -8.92
C VAL A 210 13.01 27.59 -8.92
N GLU A 211 12.81 28.22 -7.76
CA GLU A 211 12.64 29.68 -7.64
C GLU A 211 13.91 30.44 -8.07
N SER A 212 15.11 29.91 -7.83
CA SER A 212 16.37 30.54 -8.28
C SER A 212 16.56 30.51 -9.80
N SER A 213 15.79 29.69 -10.51
CA SER A 213 15.81 29.61 -11.97
C SER A 213 14.84 30.59 -12.65
N GLY A 214 14.16 31.46 -11.89
CA GLY A 214 13.14 32.40 -12.39
C GLY A 214 11.75 31.79 -12.53
N ARG A 215 11.58 30.49 -12.22
CA ARG A 215 10.32 29.77 -12.29
C ARG A 215 9.54 29.90 -10.97
N ARG A 216 8.22 29.84 -11.06
CA ARG A 216 7.37 29.74 -9.87
C ARG A 216 7.36 28.30 -9.35
N PHE A 217 7.39 28.14 -8.03
CA PHE A 217 7.27 26.83 -7.38
C PHE A 217 5.98 26.73 -6.56
N GLU A 218 5.23 25.67 -6.78
CA GLU A 218 4.11 25.27 -5.93
C GLU A 218 4.32 23.85 -5.39
N LEU A 219 3.90 23.64 -4.15
CA LEU A 219 3.97 22.35 -3.47
C LEU A 219 2.58 22.03 -2.92
N VAL A 220 2.09 20.84 -3.19
CA VAL A 220 0.79 20.38 -2.71
C VAL A 220 0.94 18.99 -2.09
N PHE A 221 0.29 18.80 -0.95
CA PHE A 221 0.25 17.49 -0.29
C PHE A 221 -1.13 16.86 -0.44
N ALA A 222 -1.17 15.67 -1.03
CA ALA A 222 -2.33 14.80 -0.97
C ALA A 222 -2.31 14.04 0.36
N PRO A 223 -3.28 14.25 1.27
CA PRO A 223 -3.28 13.53 2.54
C PRO A 223 -3.51 12.03 2.33
N ASP A 224 -2.98 11.20 3.22
CA ASP A 224 -3.29 9.77 3.18
C ASP A 224 -4.75 9.53 3.60
N LYS A 225 -5.29 8.39 3.15
CA LYS A 225 -6.62 7.93 3.59
C LYS A 225 -6.67 7.70 5.09
N SER A 226 -5.59 7.18 5.68
CA SER A 226 -5.44 6.99 7.14
C SER A 226 -5.52 8.32 7.93
N THR A 227 -5.05 9.42 7.34
CA THR A 227 -5.17 10.78 7.90
C THR A 227 -6.58 11.35 7.79
N MET A 228 -7.24 11.18 6.63
CA MET A 228 -8.56 11.75 6.36
C MET A 228 -9.70 10.92 6.94
N LYS A 229 -9.50 9.62 7.14
CA LYS A 229 -10.49 8.66 7.63
C LYS A 229 -9.97 7.83 8.80
N PRO A 230 -9.41 8.43 9.86
CA PRO A 230 -8.85 7.66 10.97
C PRO A 230 -9.92 6.86 11.73
N ALA A 231 -11.18 7.33 11.75
CA ALA A 231 -12.26 6.66 12.45
C ALA A 231 -12.66 5.29 11.87
N GLN A 232 -12.31 5.00 10.60
CA GLN A 232 -12.58 3.70 9.97
C GLN A 232 -11.40 2.72 10.12
N LEU A 233 -10.29 3.13 10.75
CA LEU A 233 -9.25 2.20 11.18
C LEU A 233 -9.78 1.28 12.29
N PRO A 234 -9.27 0.04 12.43
CA PRO A 234 -9.65 -0.83 13.53
C PRO A 234 -9.06 -0.29 14.85
N ASP A 235 -9.59 -0.73 15.98
CA ASP A 235 -9.11 -0.25 17.29
C ASP A 235 -7.68 -0.73 17.62
N HIS A 236 -7.23 -1.81 16.96
CA HIS A 236 -5.89 -2.36 17.10
C HIS A 236 -5.30 -2.69 15.72
N TYR A 237 -4.14 -2.13 15.42
CA TYR A 237 -3.39 -2.40 14.18
C TYR A 237 -1.89 -2.11 14.36
N ALA A 238 -1.07 -2.66 13.47
CA ALA A 238 0.36 -2.36 13.42
C ALA A 238 0.58 -0.87 13.13
N GLY A 239 1.21 -0.17 14.07
CA GLY A 239 1.46 1.27 13.97
C GLY A 239 0.44 2.17 14.69
N HIS A 240 -0.56 1.60 15.38
CA HIS A 240 -1.57 2.35 16.13
C HIS A 240 -0.96 3.41 17.07
N ASP A 241 0.13 3.08 17.78
CA ASP A 241 0.69 3.97 18.80
C ASP A 241 1.67 5.02 18.25
N CYS A 242 2.26 4.79 17.07
CA CYS A 242 3.30 5.65 16.49
C CYS A 242 2.82 6.51 15.32
N ALA A 243 1.88 6.01 14.51
CA ALA A 243 1.42 6.72 13.32
C ALA A 243 0.63 8.02 13.65
N PRO A 244 -0.35 8.03 14.60
CA PRO A 244 -1.12 9.25 14.87
C PRO A 244 -0.29 10.42 15.42
N PRO A 245 0.63 10.24 16.40
CA PRO A 245 1.48 11.34 16.86
C PRO A 245 2.35 11.93 15.74
N ARG A 246 2.95 11.08 14.90
CA ARG A 246 3.76 11.54 13.76
C ARG A 246 2.93 12.28 12.71
N THR A 247 1.71 11.82 12.45
CA THR A 247 0.75 12.50 11.56
C THR A 247 0.42 13.90 12.08
N ALA A 248 0.13 14.02 13.37
CA ALA A 248 -0.15 15.30 14.01
C ALA A 248 1.07 16.25 13.94
N GLU A 249 2.27 15.72 14.20
CA GLU A 249 3.52 16.49 14.09
C GLU A 249 3.76 16.99 12.66
N PHE A 250 3.63 16.11 11.66
CA PHE A 250 3.80 16.44 10.24
C PHE A 250 2.86 17.57 9.83
N TRP A 251 1.56 17.40 10.04
CA TRP A 251 0.56 18.38 9.63
C TRP A 251 0.56 19.66 10.48
N GLY A 252 1.08 19.61 11.71
CA GLY A 252 1.25 20.78 12.56
C GLY A 252 2.44 21.66 12.16
N LYS A 253 3.39 21.13 11.37
CA LYS A 253 4.69 21.78 11.10
C LYS A 253 5.04 21.90 9.63
N VAL A 254 5.02 20.79 8.88
CA VAL A 254 5.64 20.70 7.55
C VAL A 254 4.94 21.58 6.51
N PRO A 255 3.61 21.58 6.35
CA PRO A 255 2.95 22.41 5.34
C PRO A 255 3.26 23.91 5.52
N ALA A 256 3.17 24.41 6.77
CA ALA A 256 3.47 25.79 7.09
C ALA A 256 4.95 26.14 6.82
N ALA A 257 5.89 25.29 7.26
CA ALA A 257 7.33 25.52 7.10
C ALA A 257 7.82 25.45 5.64
N THR A 258 7.03 24.84 4.74
CA THR A 258 7.38 24.63 3.32
C THR A 258 6.51 25.43 2.36
N ARG A 259 5.56 26.21 2.90
CA ARG A 259 4.52 26.92 2.13
C ARG A 259 3.78 25.96 1.19
N ALA A 260 3.50 24.74 1.65
CA ALA A 260 2.73 23.76 0.89
C ALA A 260 1.23 24.04 1.01
N ILE A 261 0.49 23.72 -0.05
CA ILE A 261 -0.97 23.70 -0.06
C ILE A 261 -1.43 22.48 0.75
N ASP A 262 -2.04 22.73 1.92
CA ASP A 262 -2.72 21.71 2.72
C ASP A 262 -4.15 21.51 2.22
N LEU A 263 -4.42 20.34 1.62
CA LEU A 263 -5.73 20.04 1.04
C LEU A 263 -6.77 19.54 2.05
N ARG A 264 -6.40 19.22 3.30
CA ARG A 264 -7.31 18.54 4.24
C ARG A 264 -8.59 19.33 4.50
N GLY A 265 -8.46 20.65 4.70
CA GLY A 265 -9.60 21.55 4.87
C GLY A 265 -10.53 21.54 3.65
N SER A 266 -9.97 21.82 2.48
CA SER A 266 -10.72 21.85 1.21
C SER A 266 -11.39 20.51 0.88
N LEU A 267 -10.73 19.39 1.17
CA LEU A 267 -11.29 18.06 0.97
C LEU A 267 -12.44 17.78 1.94
N ALA A 268 -12.29 18.13 3.22
CA ALA A 268 -13.39 18.01 4.18
C ALA A 268 -14.59 18.88 3.77
N ASP A 269 -14.36 20.07 3.20
CA ASP A 269 -15.42 20.95 2.69
C ASP A 269 -16.14 20.33 1.49
N THR A 270 -15.38 19.73 0.57
CA THR A 270 -15.92 18.96 -0.56
C THR A 270 -16.80 17.80 -0.08
N GLU A 271 -16.35 17.02 0.92
CA GLU A 271 -17.15 15.94 1.49
C GLU A 271 -18.46 16.42 2.10
N ARG A 272 -18.42 17.52 2.87
CA ARG A 272 -19.63 18.10 3.48
C ARG A 272 -20.61 18.60 2.42
N ARG A 273 -20.11 19.23 1.34
CA ARG A 273 -20.95 19.70 0.24
C ARG A 273 -21.62 18.56 -0.54
N LEU A 274 -20.92 17.45 -0.70
CA LEU A 274 -21.41 16.32 -1.49
C LEU A 274 -22.18 15.28 -0.67
N GLY A 275 -22.09 15.35 0.67
CA GLY A 275 -22.69 14.36 1.57
C GLY A 275 -22.05 12.98 1.46
N ARG A 276 -20.80 12.88 0.99
CA ARG A 276 -20.10 11.61 0.78
C ARG A 276 -18.58 11.77 0.90
N SER A 277 -17.89 10.66 1.14
CA SER A 277 -16.43 10.61 1.27
C SER A 277 -15.72 10.85 -0.08
N VAL A 278 -14.58 11.54 -0.05
CA VAL A 278 -13.66 11.68 -1.21
C VAL A 278 -12.59 10.59 -1.26
N TYR A 279 -12.67 9.60 -0.36
CA TYR A 279 -11.98 8.32 -0.45
C TYR A 279 -13.00 7.19 -0.50
N VAL A 280 -12.67 6.13 -1.24
CA VAL A 280 -13.48 4.90 -1.21
C VAL A 280 -12.87 3.86 -0.26
N PRO A 281 -13.68 2.92 0.27
CA PRO A 281 -13.21 1.96 1.27
C PRO A 281 -12.03 1.12 0.80
N ASN A 282 -12.04 0.66 -0.46
CA ASN A 282 -11.17 -0.40 -0.94
C ASN A 282 -9.98 0.04 -1.82
N ASP A 283 -9.63 1.33 -1.84
CA ASP A 283 -8.49 1.85 -2.63
C ASP A 283 -7.71 2.93 -1.88
N THR A 284 -6.40 3.04 -2.09
CA THR A 284 -5.54 4.02 -1.41
C THR A 284 -5.81 5.47 -1.84
N HIS A 285 -6.23 5.66 -3.08
CA HIS A 285 -6.36 6.97 -3.70
C HIS A 285 -7.69 7.61 -3.37
N TRP A 286 -7.65 8.94 -3.37
CA TRP A 286 -8.84 9.76 -3.39
C TRP A 286 -9.65 9.59 -4.70
N THR A 287 -10.83 10.20 -4.76
CA THR A 287 -11.71 10.17 -5.94
C THR A 287 -11.47 11.34 -6.89
N PHE A 288 -12.17 11.38 -8.03
CA PHE A 288 -12.12 12.54 -8.94
C PHE A 288 -12.61 13.83 -8.27
N GLU A 289 -13.48 13.78 -7.26
CA GLU A 289 -13.88 14.95 -6.47
C GLU A 289 -12.72 15.58 -5.70
N ALA A 290 -11.84 14.75 -5.13
CA ALA A 290 -10.63 15.24 -4.48
C ALA A 290 -9.62 15.77 -5.49
N GLY A 291 -9.44 15.07 -6.62
CA GLY A 291 -8.59 15.55 -7.71
C GLY A 291 -9.05 16.92 -8.25
N LEU A 292 -10.36 17.12 -8.42
CA LEU A 292 -10.93 18.40 -8.77
C LEU A 292 -10.67 19.46 -7.69
N THR A 293 -10.80 19.09 -6.42
CA THR A 293 -10.48 19.98 -5.28
C THR A 293 -9.02 20.45 -5.32
N MET A 294 -8.08 19.54 -5.59
CA MET A 294 -6.67 19.88 -5.81
C MET A 294 -6.51 20.84 -7.00
N THR A 295 -7.18 20.59 -8.13
CA THR A 295 -7.12 21.45 -9.31
C THR A 295 -7.59 22.88 -9.02
N TYR A 296 -8.69 23.07 -8.28
CA TYR A 296 -9.13 24.40 -7.85
C TYR A 296 -8.10 25.08 -6.95
N ALA A 297 -7.57 24.36 -5.94
CA ALA A 297 -6.60 24.91 -5.01
C ALA A 297 -5.30 25.35 -5.73
N LEU A 298 -4.80 24.51 -6.63
CA LEU A 298 -3.59 24.79 -7.40
C LEU A 298 -3.79 25.97 -8.36
N ALA A 299 -4.91 26.00 -9.09
CA ALA A 299 -5.19 27.09 -10.01
C ALA A 299 -5.35 28.43 -9.28
N GLN A 300 -5.98 28.44 -8.09
CA GLN A 300 -6.08 29.64 -7.26
C GLN A 300 -4.75 30.09 -6.68
N ALA A 301 -3.88 29.15 -6.30
CA ALA A 301 -2.52 29.50 -5.90
C ALA A 301 -1.81 30.18 -7.07
N ILE A 302 -1.81 29.58 -8.25
CA ILE A 302 -1.05 30.03 -9.43
C ILE A 302 -1.61 31.32 -10.03
N THR A 303 -2.92 31.39 -10.27
CA THR A 303 -3.57 32.56 -10.87
C THR A 303 -4.80 32.91 -10.02
N PRO A 304 -4.66 33.74 -8.99
CA PRO A 304 -5.78 34.13 -8.14
C PRO A 304 -6.97 34.67 -8.94
N GLY A 305 -8.17 34.17 -8.63
CA GLY A 305 -9.42 34.51 -9.32
C GLY A 305 -9.70 33.72 -10.60
N VAL A 306 -8.75 32.93 -11.12
CA VAL A 306 -8.93 32.21 -12.40
C VAL A 306 -10.10 31.23 -12.37
N THR A 307 -10.44 30.67 -11.21
CA THR A 307 -11.52 29.68 -11.10
C THR A 307 -12.91 30.30 -10.96
N ALA A 308 -13.04 31.63 -11.00
CA ALA A 308 -14.31 32.32 -10.76
C ALA A 308 -15.39 31.96 -11.79
N THR A 309 -15.00 31.55 -13.00
CA THR A 309 -15.90 31.16 -14.07
C THR A 309 -16.02 29.66 -14.27
N TRP A 310 -15.32 28.86 -13.47
CA TRP A 310 -15.30 27.42 -13.64
C TRP A 310 -16.66 26.83 -13.29
N GLN A 311 -17.15 25.95 -14.16
CA GLN A 311 -18.36 25.17 -13.91
C GLN A 311 -18.02 23.69 -13.95
N ALA A 312 -18.15 23.03 -12.80
CA ALA A 312 -18.01 21.58 -12.68
C ALA A 312 -19.38 20.94 -12.53
N LYS A 313 -19.62 19.86 -13.26
CA LYS A 313 -20.85 19.05 -13.16
C LYS A 313 -20.53 17.57 -13.22
N GLU A 314 -21.29 16.76 -12.51
CA GLU A 314 -21.19 15.30 -12.65
C GLU A 314 -21.53 14.92 -14.10
N SER A 315 -20.67 14.11 -14.72
CA SER A 315 -20.78 13.71 -16.13
C SER A 315 -20.99 12.21 -16.33
N GLY A 316 -20.96 11.43 -15.24
CA GLY A 316 -21.24 10.00 -15.26
C GLY A 316 -20.40 9.25 -14.23
N SER A 317 -20.05 8.01 -14.57
CA SER A 317 -19.20 7.15 -13.74
C SER A 317 -18.19 6.39 -14.57
N ARG A 318 -17.07 6.00 -13.95
CA ARG A 318 -15.98 5.26 -14.58
C ARG A 318 -15.55 4.10 -13.68
N PRO A 319 -15.45 2.86 -14.20
CA PRO A 319 -14.81 1.78 -13.47
C PRO A 319 -13.30 2.09 -13.34
N TRP A 320 -12.72 1.69 -12.22
CA TRP A 320 -11.30 1.81 -11.95
C TRP A 320 -10.83 0.66 -11.05
N PRO A 321 -9.70 0.01 -11.32
CA PRO A 321 -9.20 -1.07 -10.45
C PRO A 321 -8.95 -0.57 -9.03
N ALA A 322 -9.46 -1.30 -8.02
CA ALA A 322 -9.20 -0.99 -6.61
C ALA A 322 -7.84 -1.58 -6.20
N ASP A 323 -6.87 -0.72 -5.88
CA ASP A 323 -5.48 -1.15 -5.67
C ASP A 323 -5.27 -2.02 -4.42
N LEU A 324 -5.96 -1.72 -3.30
CA LEU A 324 -5.85 -2.49 -2.06
C LEU A 324 -6.46 -3.89 -2.19
N GLU A 325 -7.50 -4.05 -3.01
CA GLU A 325 -8.06 -5.38 -3.30
C GLU A 325 -7.05 -6.25 -4.03
N ARG A 326 -6.24 -5.67 -4.94
CA ARG A 326 -5.17 -6.42 -5.64
C ARG A 326 -4.08 -6.88 -4.69
N LEU A 327 -3.76 -6.09 -3.66
CA LEU A 327 -2.83 -6.49 -2.61
C LEU A 327 -3.37 -7.66 -1.76
N LEU A 328 -4.69 -7.86 -1.73
CA LEU A 328 -5.36 -9.02 -1.16
C LEU A 328 -5.59 -10.15 -2.19
N GLY A 329 -5.00 -10.05 -3.38
CA GLY A 329 -5.19 -11.04 -4.45
C GLY A 329 -6.57 -11.01 -5.10
N ARG A 330 -7.33 -9.91 -5.00
CA ARG A 330 -8.68 -9.77 -5.57
C ARG A 330 -8.66 -8.78 -6.73
N ALA A 331 -9.31 -9.15 -7.83
CA ALA A 331 -9.51 -8.26 -8.97
C ALA A 331 -10.92 -7.63 -8.85
N VAL A 332 -11.00 -6.47 -8.21
CA VAL A 332 -12.25 -5.73 -8.00
C VAL A 332 -12.10 -4.33 -8.56
N ASP A 333 -13.08 -3.92 -9.35
CA ASP A 333 -13.21 -2.53 -9.79
C ASP A 333 -14.08 -1.73 -8.83
N ARG A 334 -13.66 -0.51 -8.54
CA ARG A 334 -14.50 0.52 -7.94
C ARG A 334 -15.14 1.37 -9.02
N THR A 335 -16.32 1.91 -8.72
CA THR A 335 -16.98 2.88 -9.61
C THR A 335 -16.75 4.28 -9.08
N LEU A 336 -16.08 5.11 -9.86
CA LEU A 336 -15.79 6.50 -9.55
C LEU A 336 -16.75 7.43 -10.30
N ARG A 337 -17.22 8.48 -9.65
CA ARG A 337 -18.02 9.52 -10.32
C ARG A 337 -17.11 10.40 -11.16
N ALA A 338 -17.46 10.57 -12.42
CA ALA A 338 -16.76 11.44 -13.35
C ALA A 338 -17.40 12.83 -13.34
N TYR A 339 -16.58 13.84 -13.61
CA TYR A 339 -17.00 15.23 -13.74
C TYR A 339 -16.58 15.80 -15.10
N ALA A 340 -17.39 16.72 -15.58
CA ALA A 340 -17.08 17.65 -16.66
C ALA A 340 -16.68 18.99 -16.05
N LEU A 341 -15.70 19.68 -16.63
CA LEU A 341 -15.19 20.97 -16.19
C LEU A 341 -15.09 21.92 -17.39
N ALA A 342 -15.84 23.01 -17.31
CA ALA A 342 -15.82 24.11 -18.28
C ALA A 342 -15.20 25.36 -17.61
N PRO A 343 -13.96 25.77 -17.97
CA PRO A 343 -13.28 26.89 -17.33
C PRO A 343 -13.94 28.27 -17.53
N ASP A 344 -14.65 28.46 -18.64
CA ASP A 344 -15.38 29.68 -18.98
C ASP A 344 -16.90 29.53 -18.85
N GLY A 345 -17.37 28.38 -18.34
CA GLY A 345 -18.79 28.02 -18.32
C GLY A 345 -19.36 27.54 -19.65
N GLY A 346 -18.53 27.41 -20.69
CA GLY A 346 -18.90 26.89 -22.00
C GLY A 346 -18.88 25.36 -22.05
N ALA A 347 -18.14 24.82 -23.02
CA ALA A 347 -18.05 23.38 -23.25
C ALA A 347 -17.18 22.66 -22.21
N ASP A 348 -17.45 21.37 -21.99
CA ASP A 348 -16.59 20.49 -21.21
C ASP A 348 -15.22 20.35 -21.89
N ARG A 349 -14.14 20.61 -21.14
CA ARG A 349 -12.75 20.48 -21.61
C ARG A 349 -12.00 19.34 -20.93
N THR A 350 -12.69 18.52 -20.13
CA THR A 350 -12.10 17.42 -19.36
C THR A 350 -11.56 16.34 -20.28
N ARG A 351 -10.35 15.85 -20.00
CA ARG A 351 -9.71 14.78 -20.78
C ARG A 351 -9.24 13.65 -19.88
N TYR A 352 -10.01 12.57 -19.84
CA TYR A 352 -9.63 11.37 -19.09
C TYR A 352 -8.63 10.54 -19.89
N LEU A 353 -7.35 10.65 -19.53
CA LEU A 353 -6.24 9.97 -20.18
C LEU A 353 -5.60 9.01 -19.17
N ALA A 354 -5.51 7.73 -19.52
CA ALA A 354 -4.78 6.76 -18.71
C ALA A 354 -3.28 7.05 -18.81
N SER A 355 -2.61 7.24 -17.68
CA SER A 355 -1.17 7.46 -17.63
C SER A 355 -0.64 7.15 -16.22
N ASP A 356 0.53 6.52 -16.14
CA ASP A 356 1.31 6.36 -14.91
C ASP A 356 2.33 7.50 -14.73
N PHE A 357 2.37 8.44 -15.69
CA PHE A 357 3.29 9.56 -15.81
C PHE A 357 4.78 9.18 -15.87
N LYS A 358 5.13 7.89 -15.96
CA LYS A 358 6.52 7.46 -16.15
C LYS A 358 7.02 7.93 -17.51
N THR A 359 6.17 7.81 -18.52
CA THR A 359 6.27 8.60 -19.74
C THR A 359 5.56 9.94 -19.51
N PRO A 360 6.23 11.09 -19.70
CA PRO A 360 5.63 12.40 -19.47
C PRO A 360 4.37 12.61 -20.31
N LEU A 361 3.28 12.99 -19.66
CA LEU A 361 2.02 13.35 -20.32
C LEU A 361 2.06 14.83 -20.69
N ARG A 362 2.15 15.12 -21.99
CA ARG A 362 2.12 16.50 -22.52
C ARG A 362 0.75 16.82 -23.08
N LEU A 363 0.18 17.94 -22.61
CA LEU A 363 -1.15 18.41 -22.97
C LEU A 363 -1.09 19.89 -23.28
N ASN A 364 -1.64 20.25 -24.43
CA ASN A 364 -1.79 21.62 -24.85
C ASN A 364 -3.26 21.88 -25.20
N GLN A 365 -3.71 23.08 -24.85
CA GLN A 365 -5.02 23.62 -25.16
C GLN A 365 -4.82 24.79 -26.13
N PRO A 366 -5.19 24.65 -27.41
CA PRO A 366 -4.91 25.66 -28.44
C PRO A 366 -5.65 26.97 -28.16
N ASP A 367 -6.84 26.90 -27.55
CA ASP A 367 -7.67 28.06 -27.25
C ASP A 367 -7.55 28.46 -25.77
N THR A 368 -7.01 29.66 -25.50
CA THR A 368 -7.03 30.28 -24.16
C THR A 368 -8.35 30.99 -23.92
N THR A 369 -9.26 30.33 -23.22
CA THR A 369 -10.54 30.91 -22.81
C THR A 369 -10.41 31.61 -21.46
N ARG A 370 -11.46 32.34 -21.05
CA ARG A 370 -11.55 32.81 -19.68
C ARG A 370 -11.47 31.63 -18.71
N GLY A 371 -10.78 31.81 -17.59
CA GLY A 371 -10.57 30.75 -16.61
C GLY A 371 -9.50 29.71 -16.99
N THR A 372 -8.79 29.87 -18.11
CA THR A 372 -7.59 29.07 -18.39
C THR A 372 -6.40 29.58 -17.56
N VAL A 373 -5.68 28.65 -16.92
CA VAL A 373 -4.35 28.90 -16.32
C VAL A 373 -3.35 29.01 -17.47
N THR A 374 -2.89 30.24 -17.74
CA THR A 374 -2.05 30.55 -18.91
C THR A 374 -0.57 30.22 -18.78
N PRO A 375 0.09 30.24 -17.60
CA PRO A 375 1.50 29.85 -17.51
C PRO A 375 1.74 28.40 -17.96
N ASN A 376 2.87 28.13 -18.59
CA ASN A 376 3.27 26.79 -18.96
C ASN A 376 3.65 26.01 -17.70
N MET A 377 2.96 24.90 -17.44
CA MET A 377 3.06 24.18 -16.19
C MET A 377 3.77 22.84 -16.38
N ALA A 378 4.67 22.51 -15.46
CA ALA A 378 5.05 21.13 -15.17
C ALA A 378 4.50 20.72 -13.81
N VAL A 379 3.93 19.51 -13.73
CA VAL A 379 3.52 18.88 -12.49
C VAL A 379 4.33 17.61 -12.32
N VAL A 380 5.21 17.61 -11.32
CA VAL A 380 5.92 16.43 -10.85
C VAL A 380 5.03 15.76 -9.81
N ALA A 381 4.58 14.55 -10.11
CA ALA A 381 3.44 13.94 -9.44
C ALA A 381 3.68 12.47 -9.05
N ASP A 382 2.78 11.95 -8.24
CA ASP A 382 2.56 10.51 -8.09
C ASP A 382 1.16 10.10 -8.62
N SER A 383 0.72 8.89 -8.27
CA SER A 383 -0.54 8.32 -8.74
C SER A 383 -1.79 9.07 -8.24
N PHE A 384 -1.71 9.91 -7.20
CA PHE A 384 -2.84 10.74 -6.77
C PHE A 384 -3.24 11.77 -7.82
N THR A 385 -2.27 12.31 -8.55
CA THR A 385 -2.51 13.26 -9.65
C THR A 385 -3.28 12.62 -10.81
N GLN A 386 -3.37 11.28 -10.93
CA GLN A 386 -4.22 10.64 -11.95
C GLN A 386 -5.67 11.14 -11.88
N PHE A 387 -6.18 11.38 -10.67
CA PHE A 387 -7.55 11.85 -10.43
C PHE A 387 -7.71 13.36 -10.58
N ALA A 388 -6.62 14.13 -10.61
CA ALA A 388 -6.62 15.56 -10.93
C ALA A 388 -6.35 15.84 -12.41
N SER A 389 -5.66 14.92 -13.10
CA SER A 389 -5.19 15.09 -14.48
C SER A 389 -6.29 15.47 -15.49
N PRO A 390 -7.53 14.95 -15.42
CA PRO A 390 -8.56 15.33 -16.38
C PRO A 390 -8.96 16.80 -16.26
N PHE A 391 -8.89 17.36 -15.05
CA PHE A 391 -9.27 18.73 -14.74
C PHE A 391 -8.11 19.69 -14.99
N LEU A 392 -6.88 19.28 -14.66
CA LEU A 392 -5.67 20.02 -15.06
C LEU A 392 -5.61 20.14 -16.59
N ALA A 393 -5.94 19.07 -17.32
CA ALA A 393 -6.04 19.08 -18.77
C ALA A 393 -7.11 20.06 -19.28
N ALA A 394 -8.23 20.22 -18.56
CA ALA A 394 -9.30 21.13 -18.93
C ALA A 394 -8.91 22.61 -18.74
N THR A 395 -8.07 22.89 -17.75
CA THR A 395 -7.87 24.27 -17.26
C THR A 395 -6.51 24.85 -17.59
N CYS A 396 -5.48 24.05 -17.88
CA CYS A 396 -4.14 24.54 -18.16
C CYS A 396 -3.91 24.71 -19.67
N ARG A 397 -3.31 25.84 -20.08
CA ARG A 397 -2.96 26.09 -21.48
C ARG A 397 -1.92 25.10 -22.00
N ASP A 398 -0.84 24.94 -21.25
CA ASP A 398 0.26 24.04 -21.56
C ASP A 398 0.66 23.32 -20.27
N LEU A 399 0.61 21.99 -20.30
CA LEU A 399 0.75 21.15 -19.14
C LEU A 399 1.62 19.93 -19.48
N THR A 400 2.67 19.74 -18.72
CA THR A 400 3.42 18.48 -18.67
C THR A 400 3.22 17.86 -17.30
N ILE A 401 2.77 16.61 -17.23
CA ILE A 401 2.74 15.83 -15.98
C ILE A 401 3.78 14.72 -16.08
N VAL A 402 4.61 14.57 -15.06
CA VAL A 402 5.69 13.58 -15.02
C VAL A 402 5.78 12.95 -13.63
N HIS A 403 6.07 11.66 -13.58
CA HIS A 403 6.21 10.95 -12.30
C HIS A 403 7.48 11.37 -11.56
N THR A 404 7.42 11.42 -10.24
CA THR A 404 8.57 11.71 -9.36
C THR A 404 9.78 10.80 -9.65
N ASP A 405 9.57 9.51 -9.86
CA ASP A 405 10.62 8.56 -10.27
C ASP A 405 11.34 8.95 -11.56
N THR A 406 10.60 9.42 -12.58
CA THR A 406 11.19 9.84 -13.85
C THR A 406 12.07 11.08 -13.66
N VAL A 407 11.66 12.01 -12.79
CA VAL A 407 12.49 13.17 -12.44
C VAL A 407 13.71 12.74 -11.62
N ALA A 408 13.56 11.83 -10.66
CA ALA A 408 14.67 11.37 -9.83
C ALA A 408 15.73 10.59 -10.63
N ALA A 409 15.29 9.80 -11.62
CA ALA A 409 16.15 9.00 -12.49
C ALA A 409 16.63 9.75 -13.75
N GLY A 410 16.04 10.90 -14.06
CA GLY A 410 16.32 11.66 -15.28
C GLY A 410 17.75 12.16 -15.36
N ASP A 411 18.34 12.07 -16.55
CA ASP A 411 19.60 12.74 -16.87
C ASP A 411 19.38 14.22 -17.17
N ASP A 412 20.47 14.95 -17.38
CA ASP A 412 20.41 16.40 -17.58
C ASP A 412 19.58 16.79 -18.82
N GLY A 413 19.60 15.97 -19.88
CA GLY A 413 18.78 16.17 -21.09
C GLY A 413 17.30 15.96 -20.83
N THR A 414 16.93 14.86 -20.16
CA THR A 414 15.55 14.57 -19.77
C THR A 414 14.98 15.67 -18.88
N LEU A 415 15.74 16.11 -17.88
CA LEU A 415 15.32 17.19 -16.98
C LEU A 415 15.19 18.51 -17.73
N LYS A 416 16.08 18.81 -18.67
CA LYS A 416 15.98 20.01 -19.49
C LYS A 416 14.69 19.97 -20.32
N ASP A 417 14.43 18.88 -21.04
CA ASP A 417 13.25 18.70 -21.88
C ASP A 417 11.91 18.77 -21.11
N LEU A 418 11.94 18.48 -19.80
CA LEU A 418 10.77 18.55 -18.92
C LEU A 418 10.49 19.97 -18.40
N PHE A 419 11.53 20.78 -18.21
CA PHE A 419 11.42 22.02 -17.43
C PHE A 419 11.87 23.29 -18.14
N GLU A 420 12.58 23.21 -19.27
CA GLU A 420 13.19 24.38 -19.93
C GLU A 420 12.17 25.46 -20.29
N ASP A 421 11.02 25.06 -20.80
CA ASP A 421 9.96 25.94 -21.31
C ASP A 421 8.78 26.10 -20.33
N ARG A 422 8.98 25.72 -19.06
CA ARG A 422 7.98 25.83 -18.00
C ARG A 422 8.14 27.15 -17.25
N ASP A 423 7.01 27.76 -16.89
CA ASP A 423 6.91 28.97 -16.09
C ASP A 423 6.61 28.62 -14.62
N VAL A 424 5.85 27.55 -14.40
CA VAL A 424 5.45 27.04 -13.08
C VAL A 424 5.84 25.58 -12.98
N VAL A 425 6.52 25.21 -11.89
CA VAL A 425 6.79 23.82 -11.53
C VAL A 425 6.06 23.50 -10.23
N VAL A 426 5.18 22.52 -10.31
CA VAL A 426 4.37 22.03 -9.20
C VAL A 426 4.93 20.69 -8.76
N PHE A 427 5.12 20.50 -7.47
CA PHE A 427 5.37 19.18 -6.89
C PHE A 427 4.15 18.75 -6.09
N GLU A 428 3.61 17.59 -6.47
CA GLU A 428 2.57 16.90 -5.73
C GLU A 428 3.19 15.66 -5.08
N PHE A 429 2.96 15.53 -3.78
CA PHE A 429 3.32 14.32 -3.02
C PHE A 429 2.13 13.86 -2.20
N VAL A 430 1.88 12.55 -2.24
CA VAL A 430 1.12 11.90 -1.19
C VAL A 430 1.89 11.96 0.13
N GLU A 431 1.15 12.17 1.22
CA GLU A 431 1.68 12.34 2.58
C GLU A 431 2.68 11.26 2.98
N ARG A 432 2.40 9.97 2.75
CA ARG A 432 3.32 8.85 3.06
C ARG A 432 4.70 8.97 2.42
N ASN A 433 4.82 9.64 1.27
CA ASN A 433 6.11 9.84 0.61
C ASN A 433 7.00 10.87 1.32
N VAL A 434 6.40 11.77 2.11
CA VAL A 434 7.12 12.90 2.74
C VAL A 434 7.14 12.82 4.26
N VAL A 435 6.12 12.23 4.91
CA VAL A 435 6.05 12.12 6.38
C VAL A 435 7.21 11.31 6.98
N GLY A 436 7.68 10.30 6.24
CA GLY A 436 8.85 9.49 6.56
C GLY A 436 10.10 9.81 5.74
N GLY A 437 10.03 10.77 4.80
CA GLY A 437 11.11 11.08 3.87
C GLY A 437 11.46 9.95 2.89
N SER A 438 10.47 9.13 2.50
CA SER A 438 10.66 7.97 1.61
C SER A 438 10.70 8.31 0.12
N SER A 439 10.32 9.54 -0.26
CA SER A 439 10.35 10.04 -1.64
C SER A 439 11.72 9.83 -2.30
N VAL A 440 11.70 9.27 -3.51
CA VAL A 440 12.90 9.06 -4.32
C VAL A 440 13.64 10.36 -4.65
N LEU A 441 12.94 11.49 -4.66
CA LEU A 441 13.54 12.81 -4.88
C LEU A 441 14.41 13.27 -3.72
N PHE A 442 14.24 12.70 -2.53
CA PHE A 442 15.07 13.02 -1.37
C PHE A 442 16.37 12.22 -1.31
N ARG A 443 16.57 11.28 -2.25
CA ARG A 443 17.81 10.50 -2.35
C ARG A 443 18.94 11.34 -2.95
N ASP A 444 20.18 10.94 -2.66
CA ASP A 444 21.37 11.74 -2.90
C ASP A 444 21.51 12.14 -4.39
N GLY A 445 21.50 13.45 -4.62
CA GLY A 445 21.84 14.06 -5.90
C GLY A 445 20.68 14.43 -6.83
N ALA A 446 19.45 13.95 -6.60
CA ALA A 446 18.32 14.24 -7.49
C ALA A 446 17.97 15.74 -7.51
N ILE A 447 17.77 16.35 -6.34
CA ILE A 447 17.52 17.80 -6.21
C ILE A 447 18.70 18.61 -6.76
N ASP A 448 19.93 18.16 -6.54
CA ASP A 448 21.12 18.86 -7.04
C ASP A 448 21.25 18.82 -8.54
N ARG A 449 20.90 17.68 -9.16
CA ARG A 449 20.87 17.56 -10.61
C ARG A 449 19.80 18.47 -11.20
N LEU A 450 18.60 18.45 -10.64
CA LEU A 450 17.53 19.36 -11.05
C LEU A 450 17.96 20.82 -10.92
N ALA A 451 18.54 21.21 -9.78
CA ALA A 451 19.02 22.58 -9.55
C ALA A 451 20.06 23.00 -10.60
N ARG A 452 21.04 22.14 -10.91
CA ARG A 452 22.06 22.42 -11.94
C ARG A 452 21.42 22.61 -13.32
N VAL A 453 20.49 21.74 -13.72
CA VAL A 453 19.84 21.81 -15.03
C VAL A 453 18.98 23.08 -15.16
N LEU A 454 18.21 23.41 -14.14
CA LEU A 454 17.39 24.62 -14.12
C LEU A 454 18.25 25.89 -14.14
N ALA A 455 19.41 25.89 -13.49
CA ALA A 455 20.35 27.01 -13.53
C ALA A 455 21.00 27.22 -14.91
N GLN A 456 21.07 26.19 -15.77
CA GLN A 456 21.54 26.30 -17.15
C GLN A 456 20.48 26.90 -18.10
N THR A 457 19.22 26.95 -17.67
CA THR A 457 18.08 27.43 -18.46
C THR A 457 17.22 28.42 -17.65
N PRO A 458 17.77 29.58 -17.22
CA PRO A 458 17.03 30.54 -16.42
C PRO A 458 15.87 31.19 -17.20
N ARG A 459 14.82 31.61 -16.47
CA ARG A 459 13.63 32.30 -16.98
C ARG A 459 13.63 33.79 -16.68
#